data_AF-A0A7I0J664-F1
#
_entry.id   AF-A0A7I0J664-F1
#
_cell.length_a   1.000
_cell.length_b   1.000
_cell.length_c   1.000
_cell.angle_alpha   90.00
_cell.angle_beta   90.00
_cell.angle_gamma   90.00
#
_symmetry.space_group_name_H-M   'P 1'
#
loop_
_entity.id
_entity.type
_entity.pdbx_description
1 polymer ?
#
loop_
_entity_poly.entity_id
_entity_poly.type
_entity_poly.pdbx_seq_one_letter_code
_entity_poly.pdbx_strand_id
1 'polypeptide(L)' 'MTIVSGKAEARRTLQSARSDVLRKMWEHRADYAYVLPAIAVMLIVIAYPIYYTIELSFFNTPPGLQLRDKIFVGFNNY' A
#
# COMPACT_ATOMS: atom_id res chain seq x y z
N MET A 1 -35.04 -2.58 36.33
CA MET A 1 -34.90 -1.70 35.16
C MET A 1 -33.42 -1.29 35.03
N THR A 2 -32.55 -2.18 34.54
CA THR A 2 -31.08 -2.03 34.63
C THR A 2 -30.32 -2.39 33.35
N ILE A 3 -31.00 -2.91 32.33
CA ILE A 3 -30.35 -3.40 31.09
C ILE A 3 -30.04 -2.25 30.09
N VAL A 4 -30.65 -1.07 30.24
CA VAL A 4 -30.52 0.04 29.28
C VAL A 4 -29.27 0.92 29.53
N SER A 5 -28.74 0.97 30.75
CA SER A 5 -27.58 1.83 31.09
C SER A 5 -26.25 1.31 30.54
N GLY A 6 -26.01 0.00 30.60
CA GLY A 6 -24.73 -0.60 30.17
C GLY A 6 -24.44 -0.47 28.67
N LYS A 7 -25.47 -0.40 27.82
CA LYS A 7 -25.30 -0.24 26.37
C LYS A 7 -24.96 1.20 25.97
N ALA A 8 -25.39 2.19 26.76
CA ALA A 8 -25.12 3.61 26.51
C ALA A 8 -23.68 3.99 26.92
N GLU A 9 -23.19 3.42 28.03
CA GLU A 9 -21.82 3.63 28.52
C GLU A 9 -20.79 2.98 27.58
N ALA A 10 -20.98 1.71 27.20
CA ALA A 10 -20.10 1.02 26.26
C ALA A 10 -20.00 1.73 24.89
N ARG A 11 -21.09 2.34 24.42
CA ARG A 11 -21.11 3.10 23.17
C ARG A 11 -20.34 4.42 23.27
N ARG A 12 -20.39 5.10 24.42
CA ARG A 12 -19.60 6.33 24.68
C ARG A 12 -18.11 6.03 24.78
N THR A 13 -17.70 4.94 25.41
CA THR A 13 -16.28 4.56 25.54
C THR A 13 -15.67 4.19 24.18
N LEU A 14 -16.40 3.43 23.35
CA LEU A 14 -15.97 3.11 21.98
C LEU A 14 -15.86 4.33 21.07
N GLN A 15 -16.78 5.29 21.22
CA GLN A 15 -16.77 6.51 20.43
C GLN A 15 -15.65 7.47 20.87
N SER A 16 -15.39 7.53 22.19
CA SER A 16 -14.24 8.24 22.78
C SER A 16 -12.91 7.65 22.34
N ALA A 17 -12.77 6.31 22.36
CA ALA A 17 -11.58 5.62 21.90
C ALA A 17 -11.28 5.91 20.43
N ARG A 18 -12.31 6.01 19.58
CA ARG A 18 -12.14 6.34 18.15
C ARG A 18 -11.71 7.79 17.93
N SER A 19 -12.24 8.74 18.71
CA SER A 19 -11.74 10.12 18.69
C SER A 19 -10.31 10.24 19.22
N ASP A 20 -9.93 9.39 20.16
CA ASP A 20 -8.57 9.38 20.73
C ASP A 20 -7.55 8.83 19.74
N VAL A 21 -7.92 7.83 18.93
CA VAL A 21 -7.07 7.30 17.84
C VAL A 21 -6.84 8.36 16.74
N LEU A 22 -7.89 9.06 16.31
CA LEU A 22 -7.75 10.11 15.28
C LEU A 22 -6.93 11.30 15.78
N ARG A 23 -7.11 11.69 17.05
CA ARG A 23 -6.30 12.74 17.69
C ARG A 23 -4.84 12.32 17.81
N LYS A 24 -4.57 11.08 18.23
CA LYS A 24 -3.23 10.50 18.33
C LYS A 24 -2.53 10.41 16.98
N MET A 25 -3.25 10.07 15.91
CA MET A 25 -2.71 10.10 14.54
C MET A 25 -2.32 11.52 14.11
N TRP A 26 -3.09 12.54 14.51
CA TRP A 26 -2.79 13.94 14.21
C TRP A 26 -1.57 14.46 14.97
N GLU A 27 -1.38 14.05 16.22
CA GLU A 27 -0.20 14.38 17.03
C GLU A 27 1.09 13.83 16.38
N HIS A 28 1.04 12.60 15.84
CA HIS A 28 2.17 11.97 15.15
C HIS A 28 2.33 12.36 13.67
N ARG A 29 1.58 13.34 13.16
CA ARG A 29 1.66 13.75 11.75
C ARG A 29 3.08 14.15 11.32
N ALA A 30 3.87 14.72 12.22
CA ALA A 30 5.24 15.14 11.96
C ALA A 30 6.16 13.92 11.77
N ASP A 31 6.00 12.89 12.60
CA ASP A 31 6.75 11.64 12.49
C ASP A 31 6.45 10.94 11.17
N TYR A 32 5.17 10.90 10.78
CA TYR A 32 4.76 10.37 9.47
C TYR A 32 5.31 11.20 8.31
N ALA A 33 5.22 12.53 8.39
CA ALA A 33 5.75 13.41 7.35
C ALA A 33 7.28 13.28 7.19
N TYR A 34 7.99 12.96 8.26
CA TYR A 34 9.44 12.73 8.24
C TYR A 34 9.82 11.42 7.53
N VAL A 35 9.07 10.33 7.76
CA VAL A 35 9.37 9.02 7.13
C VAL A 35 8.78 8.86 5.74
N LEU A 36 7.70 9.59 5.43
CA LEU A 36 6.96 9.46 4.17
C LEU A 36 7.82 9.65 2.91
N PRO A 37 8.80 10.59 2.84
CA PRO A 37 9.69 10.71 1.69
C PRO A 37 10.52 9.44 1.45
N ALA A 38 11.03 8.81 2.50
CA ALA A 38 11.81 7.58 2.36
C ALA A 38 10.94 6.42 1.85
N ILE A 39 9.73 6.29 2.38
CA ILE A 39 8.75 5.29 1.92
C ILE A 39 8.37 5.56 0.46
N ALA A 40 8.12 6.81 0.08
CA ALA A 40 7.75 7.17 -1.28
C ALA A 40 8.88 6.83 -2.27
N VAL A 41 10.13 7.17 -1.95
CA VAL A 41 11.29 6.80 -2.78
C VAL A 41 11.43 5.28 -2.87
N MET A 42 11.30 4.57 -1.74
CA MET A 42 11.35 3.10 -1.71
C MET A 42 10.28 2.48 -2.62
N LEU A 43 9.04 2.97 -2.54
CA LEU A 43 7.94 2.51 -3.38
C LEU A 43 8.23 2.77 -4.86
N ILE A 44 8.75 3.94 -5.24
CA ILE A 44 9.09 4.26 -6.63
C ILE A 44 10.18 3.33 -7.15
N VAL A 45 11.26 3.17 -6.38
CA VAL A 45 12.41 2.33 -6.76
C VAL A 45 12.02 0.87 -6.90
N ILE A 46 11.08 0.37 -6.09
CA ILE A 46 10.56 -1.00 -6.20
C ILE A 46 9.52 -1.14 -7.31
N ALA A 47 8.66 -0.14 -7.51
CA ALA A 47 7.58 -0.19 -8.49
C ALA A 47 8.11 -0.27 -9.93
N TYR A 48 9.19 0.45 -10.24
CA TYR A 48 9.79 0.43 -11.59
C TYR A 48 10.22 -0.98 -12.04
N PRO A 49 11.10 -1.71 -11.31
CA PRO A 49 11.50 -3.06 -11.71
C PRO A 49 10.33 -4.04 -11.68
N ILE A 50 9.40 -3.93 -10.72
CA ILE A 50 8.20 -4.79 -10.70
C ILE A 50 7.37 -4.57 -11.97
N TYR A 51 7.06 -3.31 -12.31
CA TYR A 51 6.33 -2.98 -13.53
C TYR A 51 7.02 -3.55 -14.77
N TYR A 52 8.33 -3.33 -14.90
CA TYR A 52 9.10 -3.79 -16.05
C TYR A 52 9.12 -5.32 -16.16
N THR A 53 9.26 -6.03 -15.05
CA THR A 53 9.23 -7.51 -15.05
C THR A 53 7.86 -8.07 -15.39
N ILE A 54 6.78 -7.44 -14.91
CA ILE A 54 5.41 -7.79 -15.28
C ILE A 54 5.19 -7.53 -16.76
N GLU A 55 5.66 -6.41 -17.31
CA GLU A 55 5.56 -6.17 -18.76
C GLU A 55 6.31 -7.27 -19.50
N LEU A 56 7.58 -7.49 -19.17
CA LEU A 56 8.47 -8.42 -19.88
C LEU A 56 7.97 -9.87 -19.85
N SER A 57 7.27 -10.29 -18.80
CA SER A 57 6.75 -11.66 -18.71
C SER A 57 5.71 -11.99 -19.79
N PHE A 58 5.06 -10.98 -20.39
CA PHE A 58 4.18 -11.17 -21.55
C PHE A 58 4.91 -11.18 -22.89
N PHE A 59 6.23 -10.97 -22.90
CA PHE A 59 7.05 -10.97 -24.11
C PHE A 59 8.07 -12.10 -24.07
N ASN A 60 8.37 -12.66 -25.24
CA ASN A 60 9.57 -13.47 -25.45
C ASN A 60 10.72 -12.54 -25.85
N THR A 61 11.85 -12.71 -25.16
CA THR A 61 13.06 -11.90 -25.37
C THR A 61 14.17 -12.85 -25.82
N PRO A 62 14.44 -12.97 -27.13
CA PRO A 62 15.47 -13.87 -27.65
C PRO A 62 16.84 -13.52 -27.05
N PRO A 63 17.74 -14.50 -26.82
CA PRO A 63 19.09 -14.23 -26.37
C PRO A 63 19.86 -13.46 -27.45
N GLY A 64 19.90 -12.15 -27.30
CA GLY A 64 20.57 -11.18 -28.15
C GLY A 64 20.53 -9.82 -27.44
N LEU A 65 21.57 -9.00 -27.61
CA LEU A 65 21.71 -7.68 -26.95
C LEU A 65 20.66 -6.64 -27.37
N GLN A 66 19.55 -7.05 -27.99
CA GLN A 66 18.50 -6.19 -28.50
C GLN A 66 17.20 -6.46 -27.75
N LEU A 67 17.04 -5.81 -26.59
CA LEU A 67 15.75 -5.65 -25.88
C LEU A 67 14.65 -5.01 -26.76
N ARG A 68 15.00 -4.56 -27.97
CA ARG A 68 14.08 -4.09 -29.02
C ARG A 68 13.28 -5.23 -29.65
N ASP A 69 13.82 -6.44 -29.69
CA ASP A 69 13.20 -7.58 -30.39
C ASP A 69 12.25 -8.37 -29.48
N LYS A 70 11.55 -7.66 -28.58
CA LYS A 70 10.54 -8.28 -27.70
C LYS A 70 9.31 -8.69 -28.51
N ILE A 71 8.98 -9.97 -28.50
CA ILE A 71 7.83 -10.51 -29.22
C ILE A 71 6.70 -10.71 -28.21
N PHE A 72 5.58 -10.01 -28.39
CA PHE A 72 4.43 -10.20 -27.50
C PHE A 72 3.84 -11.60 -27.68
N VAL A 73 3.78 -12.37 -26.59
CA VAL A 73 3.26 -13.74 -26.57
C VAL A 73 2.10 -13.93 -25.60
N GLY A 74 1.65 -12.85 -24.95
CA GLY A 74 0.54 -12.91 -24.00
C GLY A 74 0.86 -13.85 -22.85
N PHE A 75 -0.01 -14.82 -22.59
CA PHE A 75 0.10 -15.72 -21.44
C PHE A 75 0.93 -16.99 -21.69
N ASN A 76 1.53 -17.17 -22.87
CA ASN A 76 2.24 -18.41 -23.22
C ASN A 76 3.45 -18.74 -22.33
N ASN A 77 3.91 -17.79 -21.50
CA ASN A 77 5.02 -17.95 -20.56
C ASN A 77 4.60 -18.46 -19.16
N TYR A 78 3.30 -18.71 -18.94
CA TYR A 78 2.71 -19.16 -17.68
C TYR A 78 1.97 -20.48 -17.86
#